data_AF-A0A2E5FKJ6-F1
#
_entry.id   AF-A0A2E5FKJ6-F1
#
_cell.length_a   1.000
_cell.length_b   1.000
_cell.length_c   1.000
_cell.angle_alpha   90.00
_cell.angle_beta   90.00
_cell.angle_gamma   90.00
#
_symmetry.space_group_name_H-M   'P 1'
#
loop_
_entity.id
_entity.type
_entity.pdbx_description
1 polymer ?
#
loop_
_entity_poly.entity_id
_entity_poly.type
_entity_poly.pdbx_seq_one_letter_code
_entity_poly.pdbx_strand_id
1 'polypeptide(L)'
;MFKILLFSIALTLPSFSYADSHKDQQKHRYTYLEKLEMGYWKKEDCKKVSDGSGALLAMAGGLLEKSGELRDKGDGKASDKLFVAASALSEVSANFAKTFETFCKK
;
A
#
# COMPACT_ATOMS: atom_id res chain seq x y z
N MET A 1 -34.70 -8.75 39.45
CA MET A 1 -34.56 -10.08 38.82
C MET A 1 -35.80 -10.36 37.98
N PHE A 2 -35.83 -9.84 36.75
CA PHE A 2 -36.90 -10.06 35.80
C PHE A 2 -36.28 -10.62 34.51
N LYS A 3 -36.46 -11.93 34.39
CA LYS A 3 -36.48 -12.80 33.20
C LYS A 3 -35.99 -12.22 31.87
N ILE A 4 -34.90 -12.84 31.41
CA ILE A 4 -34.56 -13.09 30.01
C ILE A 4 -35.83 -13.50 29.23
N LEU A 5 -36.24 -12.69 28.26
CA LEU A 5 -37.01 -13.11 27.07
C LEU A 5 -37.30 -11.92 26.17
N LEU A 6 -36.41 -11.63 25.22
CA LEU A 6 -36.74 -11.05 23.90
C LEU A 6 -35.60 -11.35 22.91
N PHE A 7 -35.27 -12.63 22.73
CA PHE A 7 -34.67 -13.14 21.50
C PHE A 7 -35.85 -13.69 20.68
N SER A 8 -36.33 -12.95 19.67
CA SER A 8 -37.11 -13.45 18.51
C SER A 8 -37.67 -12.30 17.67
N ILE A 9 -36.86 -11.71 16.77
CA ILE A 9 -37.34 -11.26 15.44
C ILE A 9 -36.19 -11.49 14.46
N ALA A 10 -36.05 -12.75 14.03
CA ALA A 10 -35.41 -13.05 12.76
C ALA A 10 -36.50 -13.32 11.73
N LEU A 11 -36.23 -12.91 10.50
CA LEU A 11 -36.92 -13.27 9.25
C LEU A 11 -38.26 -12.58 8.98
N THR A 12 -38.22 -11.51 8.18
CA THR A 12 -38.69 -11.53 6.79
C THR A 12 -38.59 -10.13 6.19
N LEU A 13 -37.48 -9.81 5.55
CA LEU A 13 -37.53 -8.93 4.39
C LEU A 13 -37.08 -9.78 3.21
N PRO A 14 -37.90 -9.86 2.14
CA PRO A 14 -37.53 -10.61 0.95
C PRO A 14 -36.21 -10.05 0.45
N SER A 15 -35.29 -10.96 0.14
CA SER A 15 -34.09 -10.64 -0.62
C SER A 15 -34.54 -9.90 -1.88
N PHE A 16 -34.42 -8.57 -1.91
CA PHE A 16 -34.40 -7.82 -3.15
C PHE A 16 -33.13 -8.29 -3.88
N SER A 17 -33.25 -9.41 -4.61
CA SER A 17 -32.29 -9.81 -5.62
C SER A 17 -32.33 -8.74 -6.70
N TYR A 18 -31.51 -7.70 -6.55
CA TYR A 18 -31.13 -6.85 -7.66
C TYR A 18 -30.38 -7.74 -8.66
N ALA A 19 -31.08 -8.18 -9.71
CA ALA A 19 -30.51 -8.93 -10.82
C ALA A 19 -29.50 -8.13 -11.67
N ASP A 20 -29.15 -6.90 -11.25
CA ASP A 20 -28.17 -6.03 -11.92
C ASP A 20 -26.72 -6.30 -11.49
N SER A 21 -26.49 -7.11 -10.45
CA SER A 21 -25.14 -7.42 -9.95
C SER A 21 -24.24 -8.14 -10.96
N HIS A 22 -24.81 -8.92 -11.90
CA HIS A 22 -24.01 -9.67 -12.87
C HIS A 22 -23.44 -8.79 -13.99
N LYS A 23 -24.19 -7.77 -14.45
CA LYS A 23 -23.74 -6.86 -15.51
C LYS A 23 -22.60 -5.96 -15.02
N ASP A 24 -22.69 -5.49 -13.78
CA ASP A 24 -21.63 -4.67 -13.17
C ASP A 24 -20.35 -5.50 -12.93
N GLN A 25 -20.48 -6.72 -12.41
CA GLN A 25 -19.35 -7.63 -12.21
C GLN A 25 -18.65 -8.00 -13.52
N GLN A 26 -19.41 -8.22 -14.60
CA GLN A 26 -18.86 -8.52 -15.92
C GLN A 26 -18.14 -7.32 -16.53
N LYS A 27 -18.73 -6.12 -16.43
CA LYS A 27 -18.10 -4.87 -16.87
C LYS A 27 -16.79 -4.60 -16.13
N HIS A 28 -16.78 -4.79 -14.82
CA HIS A 28 -15.60 -4.60 -13.99
C HIS A 28 -14.48 -5.60 -14.32
N ARG A 29 -14.84 -6.84 -14.68
CA ARG A 29 -13.89 -7.86 -15.15
C ARG A 29 -13.29 -7.48 -16.51
N TYR A 30 -14.10 -7.02 -17.46
CA TYR A 30 -13.62 -6.61 -18.79
C TYR A 30 -12.62 -5.45 -18.67
N THR A 31 -12.99 -4.38 -17.94
CA THR A 31 -12.10 -3.24 -17.69
C THR A 31 -10.82 -3.61 -16.91
N TYR A 32 -10.84 -4.70 -16.13
CA TYR A 32 -9.65 -5.20 -15.45
C TYR A 32 -8.74 -5.99 -16.40
N LEU A 33 -9.29 -6.84 -17.26
CA LEU A 33 -8.53 -7.58 -18.27
C LEU A 33 -7.89 -6.64 -19.28
N GLU A 34 -8.62 -5.63 -19.75
CA GLU A 34 -8.11 -4.60 -20.66
C GLU A 34 -6.90 -3.86 -20.06
N LYS A 35 -6.93 -3.55 -18.76
CA LYS A 35 -5.77 -2.95 -18.07
C LYS A 35 -4.55 -3.87 -18.05
N LEU A 36 -4.76 -5.15 -17.79
CA LEU A 36 -3.67 -6.13 -17.80
C LEU A 36 -3.09 -6.28 -19.21
N GLU A 37 -3.93 -6.27 -20.24
CA GLU A 37 -3.50 -6.30 -21.65
C GLU A 37 -2.71 -5.04 -22.05
N MET A 38 -3.06 -3.88 -21.49
CA MET A 38 -2.31 -2.63 -21.65
C MET A 38 -1.01 -2.57 -20.82
N GLY A 39 -0.66 -3.64 -20.10
CA GLY A 39 0.58 -3.73 -19.33
C GLY A 39 0.52 -3.15 -17.91
N TYR A 40 -0.66 -2.72 -17.44
CA TYR A 40 -0.83 -2.34 -16.03
C TYR A 40 -0.70 -3.56 -15.13
N TRP A 41 -0.13 -3.35 -13.95
CA TRP A 41 -0.01 -4.42 -12.96
C TRP A 41 -1.31 -4.62 -12.18
N LYS A 42 -1.44 -5.80 -11.58
CA LYS A 42 -2.54 -6.12 -10.66
C LYS A 42 -2.49 -5.17 -9.46
N LYS A 43 -3.65 -4.87 -8.90
CA LYS A 43 -3.77 -3.96 -7.75
C LYS A 43 -2.92 -4.43 -6.56
N GLU A 44 -2.84 -5.74 -6.36
CA GLU A 44 -2.08 -6.35 -5.28
C GLU A 44 -0.57 -6.12 -5.45
N ASP A 45 -0.07 -6.18 -6.69
CA ASP A 45 1.34 -5.96 -7.00
C ASP A 45 1.68 -4.47 -6.92
N CYS A 46 0.78 -3.59 -7.37
CA CYS A 46 0.88 -2.16 -7.15
C CYS A 46 0.95 -1.79 -5.67
N LYS A 47 0.14 -2.45 -4.82
CA LYS A 47 0.21 -2.25 -3.37
C LYS A 47 1.57 -2.65 -2.82
N LYS A 48 2.11 -3.81 -3.21
CA LYS A 48 3.45 -4.25 -2.76
C LYS A 48 4.55 -3.26 -3.13
N VAL A 49 4.52 -2.72 -4.36
CA VAL A 49 5.50 -1.71 -4.79
C VAL A 49 5.37 -0.43 -3.96
N SER A 50 4.14 0.06 -3.75
CA SER A 50 3.88 1.25 -2.93
C SER A 50 4.31 1.05 -1.47
N ASP A 51 3.96 -0.08 -0.86
CA ASP A 51 4.34 -0.42 0.51
C ASP A 51 5.88 -0.52 0.63
N GLY A 52 6.53 -1.17 -0.35
CA GLY A 52 7.99 -1.29 -0.41
C GLY A 52 8.69 0.06 -0.52
N SER A 53 8.19 0.96 -1.37
CA SER A 53 8.70 2.34 -1.48
C SER A 53 8.62 3.06 -0.13
N GLY A 54 7.47 2.99 0.54
CA GLY A 54 7.27 3.60 1.86
C GLY A 54 8.18 3.02 2.93
N ALA A 55 8.33 1.69 2.99
CA ALA A 55 9.21 1.03 3.95
C ALA A 55 10.67 1.42 3.76
N LEU A 56 11.17 1.47 2.52
CA LEU A 56 12.52 1.91 2.19
C LEU A 56 12.77 3.36 2.61
N LEU A 57 11.80 4.24 2.35
CA LEU A 57 11.90 5.66 2.73
C LEU A 57 11.89 5.84 4.25
N ALA A 58 11.05 5.09 4.97
CA ALA A 58 11.02 5.13 6.42
C ALA A 58 12.36 4.66 7.04
N MET A 59 12.94 3.59 6.50
CA MET A 59 14.28 3.13 6.91
C MET A 59 15.35 4.17 6.61
N ALA A 60 15.30 4.81 5.42
CA ALA A 60 16.21 5.90 5.08
C ALA A 60 16.12 7.06 6.08
N GLY A 61 14.90 7.46 6.46
CA GLY A 61 14.65 8.48 7.48
C GLY A 61 15.29 8.14 8.82
N GLY A 62 15.10 6.90 9.30
CA GLY A 62 15.70 6.45 10.57
C GLY A 62 17.23 6.38 10.54
N LEU A 63 17.84 6.09 9.38
CA LEU A 63 19.30 6.17 9.22
C LEU A 63 19.81 7.61 9.18
N LEU A 64 19.07 8.50 8.54
CA LEU A 64 19.41 9.92 8.46
C LEU A 64 19.34 10.60 9.83
N GLU A 65 18.32 10.29 10.63
CA GLU A 65 18.20 10.76 12.02
C GLU A 65 19.41 10.35 12.85
N LYS A 66 19.76 9.05 12.85
CA LYS A 66 20.96 8.54 13.54
C LYS A 66 22.27 9.14 13.00
N SER A 67 22.34 9.39 11.70
CA SER A 67 23.48 10.08 11.09
C SER A 67 23.65 11.49 11.67
N GLY A 68 22.55 12.23 11.83
CA GLY A 68 22.54 13.54 12.50
C GLY A 68 23.01 13.45 13.95
N GLU A 69 22.48 12.52 14.73
CA GLU A 69 22.90 12.32 16.12
C GLU A 69 24.40 12.03 16.27
N LEU A 70 24.99 11.25 15.35
CA LEU A 70 26.43 10.96 15.35
C LEU A 70 27.25 12.18 14.95
N ARG A 71 26.75 13.00 14.01
CA ARG A 71 27.36 14.27 13.63
C ARG A 71 27.47 15.20 14.84
N ASP A 72 26.39 15.34 15.59
CA ASP A 72 26.30 16.21 16.76
C ASP A 72 27.23 15.74 17.90
N LYS A 73 27.50 14.43 17.97
CA LYS A 73 28.47 13.83 18.90
C LYS A 73 29.92 13.91 18.43
N GLY A 74 30.18 14.46 17.24
CA GLY A 74 31.53 14.58 16.65
C GLY A 74 32.05 13.32 15.96
N ASP A 75 31.23 12.27 15.81
CA ASP A 75 31.60 11.04 15.09
C ASP A 75 31.26 11.16 13.60
N GLY A 76 32.03 11.98 12.89
CA GLY A 76 31.82 12.24 11.46
C GLY A 76 31.90 10.98 10.59
N LYS A 77 32.83 10.06 10.90
CA LYS A 77 33.01 8.83 10.09
C LYS A 77 31.80 7.91 10.18
N ALA A 78 31.24 7.72 11.38
CA ALA A 78 30.03 6.91 11.54
C ALA A 78 28.80 7.64 10.99
N SER A 79 28.71 8.96 11.19
CA SER A 79 27.67 9.81 10.60
C SER A 79 27.61 9.66 9.08
N ASP A 80 28.74 9.80 8.39
CA ASP A 80 28.83 9.72 6.93
C ASP A 80 28.45 8.33 6.41
N LYS A 81 28.84 7.27 7.13
CA LYS A 81 28.44 5.90 6.76
C LYS A 81 26.92 5.72 6.80
N LEU A 82 26.25 6.23 7.84
CA LEU A 82 24.79 6.16 7.93
C LEU A 82 24.12 7.06 6.89
N PHE A 83 24.69 8.24 6.60
CA PHE A 83 24.19 9.14 5.57
C PHE A 83 24.20 8.50 4.18
N VAL A 84 25.30 7.83 3.82
CA VAL A 84 25.41 7.10 2.55
C VAL A 84 24.37 5.98 2.47
N ALA A 85 24.16 5.23 3.55
CA ALA A 85 23.15 4.19 3.59
C ALA A 85 21.71 4.76 3.47
N ALA A 86 21.42 5.87 4.14
CA ALA A 86 20.14 6.58 4.02
C ALA A 86 19.90 7.07 2.58
N SER A 87 20.94 7.61 1.94
CA SER A 87 20.87 8.08 0.55
C SER A 87 20.59 6.94 -0.42
N ALA A 88 21.28 5.81 -0.28
CA ALA A 88 21.06 4.64 -1.11
C ALA A 88 19.64 4.08 -0.96
N LEU A 89 19.11 3.97 0.27
CA LEU A 89 17.73 3.53 0.49
C LEU A 89 16.70 4.49 -0.10
N SER A 90 16.96 5.81 -0.03
CA SER A 90 16.10 6.83 -0.64
C SER A 90 16.04 6.67 -2.15
N GLU A 91 17.17 6.39 -2.80
CA GLU A 91 17.24 6.16 -4.24
C GLU A 91 16.46 4.90 -4.64
N VAL A 92 16.60 3.79 -3.91
CA VAL A 92 15.82 2.57 -4.15
C VAL A 92 14.32 2.83 -3.94
N SER A 93 13.95 3.58 -2.90
CA SER A 93 12.56 3.99 -2.67
C SER A 93 11.99 4.80 -3.82
N ALA A 94 12.75 5.76 -4.35
CA ALA A 94 12.37 6.57 -5.50
C ALA A 94 12.19 5.72 -6.77
N ASN A 95 13.06 4.72 -6.97
CA ASN A 95 12.93 3.77 -8.08
C ASN A 95 11.63 2.95 -7.98
N PHE A 96 11.26 2.49 -6.77
CA PHE A 96 9.97 1.81 -6.55
C PHE A 96 8.79 2.75 -6.83
N ALA A 97 8.87 4.00 -6.40
CA ALA A 97 7.85 5.00 -6.72
C ALA A 97 7.72 5.19 -8.24
N LYS A 98 8.84 5.21 -8.96
CA LYS A 98 8.84 5.29 -10.43
C LYS A 98 8.23 4.05 -11.08
N THR A 99 8.51 2.86 -10.57
CA THR A 99 7.85 1.62 -11.01
C THR A 99 6.33 1.71 -10.82
N PHE A 100 5.87 2.23 -9.68
CA PHE A 100 4.45 2.46 -9.44
C PHE A 100 3.85 3.45 -10.46
N GLU A 101 4.52 4.57 -10.73
CA GLU A 101 4.06 5.53 -11.75
C GLU A 101 3.90 4.88 -13.12
N THR A 102 4.86 4.06 -13.54
CA THR A 102 4.85 3.44 -14.87
C THR A 102 3.78 2.37 -15.02
N PHE A 103 3.60 1.50 -14.00
CA PHE A 103 2.77 0.30 -14.14
C PHE A 103 1.42 0.36 -13.41
N CYS A 104 1.22 1.36 -12.54
CA CYS A 104 0.06 1.41 -11.65
C CYS A 104 -0.72 2.73 -11.72
N LYS A 105 -0.09 3.82 -12.16
CA LYS A 105 -0.73 5.13 -12.28
C LYS A 105 -1.37 5.29 -13.66
N LYS A 106 -2.64 5.71 -13.67
CA LYS A 106 -3.40 6.02 -14.88
C LYS A 106 -3.14 7.46 -15.33
#